data_AF-A0A4R6PRX5-F1
#
_entry.id   AF-A0A4R6PRX5-F1
#
_cell.length_a   1.000
_cell.length_b   1.000
_cell.length_c   1.000
_cell.angle_alpha   90.00
_cell.angle_beta   90.00
_cell.angle_gamma   90.00
#
_symmetry.space_group_name_H-M   'P 1'
#
loop_
_entity.id
_entity.type
_entity.pdbx_description
1 polymer ?
#
loop_
_entity_poly.entity_id
_entity_poly.type
_entity_poly.pdbx_seq_one_letter_code
_entity_poly.pdbx_strand_id
1 'polypeptide(L)'
;MADVTGEIYDGVQFDAATASQASSGLDSLADRLAADLQAAEHALTVAPAGADEVSGRSAQTANEVAASYLTRAQAGVEEMRKLAATLRLQANRFSGMESDNTADFGGTPPQ
;
A
#
# COMPACT_ATOMS: atom_id res chain seq x y z
N MET A 1 19.61 -43.19 18.31
CA MET A 1 18.86 -43.20 17.04
C MET A 1 17.74 -42.20 17.22
N ALA A 2 17.82 -41.11 16.47
CA ALA A 2 17.16 -39.85 16.77
C ALA A 2 15.71 -39.84 16.27
N ASP A 3 14.83 -39.37 17.14
CA ASP A 3 13.47 -38.92 16.85
C ASP A 3 13.57 -37.53 16.19
N VAL A 4 13.55 -37.49 14.85
CA VAL A 4 13.69 -36.27 14.01
C VAL A 4 12.61 -36.29 12.93
N THR A 5 11.36 -36.59 13.30
CA THR A 5 10.25 -36.61 12.34
C THR A 5 8.95 -36.06 12.94
N GLY A 6 9.06 -35.17 13.92
CA GLY A 6 7.93 -34.57 14.64
C GLY A 6 7.83 -33.05 14.57
N GLU A 7 8.86 -32.33 14.10
CA GLU A 7 8.73 -30.91 13.74
C GLU A 7 8.14 -30.82 12.33
N ILE A 8 6.88 -31.21 12.25
CA ILE A 8 6.01 -31.01 11.09
C ILE A 8 5.99 -29.50 10.84
N TYR A 9 6.49 -29.09 9.68
CA TYR A 9 6.35 -27.77 9.09
C TYR A 9 5.20 -26.96 9.71
N ASP A 10 5.52 -25.93 10.50
CA ASP A 10 4.55 -24.90 10.84
C ASP A 10 4.16 -24.22 9.52
N GLY A 11 3.08 -24.72 8.92
CA GLY A 11 2.68 -24.36 7.56
C GLY A 11 2.38 -22.87 7.48
N VAL A 12 2.76 -22.24 6.36
CA VAL A 12 2.40 -20.85 6.11
C VAL A 12 0.89 -20.76 5.93
N GLN A 13 0.17 -20.26 6.94
CA GLN A 13 -1.26 -19.99 6.84
C GLN A 13 -1.49 -18.58 6.27
N PHE A 14 -2.29 -18.49 5.21
CA PHE A 14 -2.67 -17.21 4.62
C PHE A 14 -4.10 -16.83 5.05
N ASP A 15 -4.22 -15.71 5.76
CA ASP A 15 -5.52 -15.15 6.15
C ASP A 15 -6.03 -14.16 5.07
N ALA A 16 -6.87 -14.67 4.17
CA ALA A 16 -7.45 -13.89 3.09
C ALA A 16 -8.38 -12.76 3.57
N ALA A 17 -9.04 -12.93 4.72
CA ALA A 17 -9.92 -11.91 5.27
C ALA A 17 -9.10 -10.73 5.81
N THR A 18 -8.05 -11.01 6.58
CA THR A 18 -7.12 -9.99 7.07
C THR A 18 -6.39 -9.29 5.93
N ALA A 19 -5.94 -10.02 4.91
CA ALA A 19 -5.34 -9.44 3.71
C ALA A 19 -6.31 -8.48 2.98
N SER A 20 -7.56 -8.90 2.81
CA SER A 20 -8.59 -8.05 2.18
C SER A 20 -8.86 -6.78 2.99
N GLN A 21 -8.98 -6.90 4.32
CA GLN A 21 -9.17 -5.74 5.20
C GLN A 21 -7.98 -4.76 5.13
N ALA A 22 -6.76 -5.27 5.19
CA ALA A 22 -5.56 -4.44 5.09
C ALA A 22 -5.48 -3.72 3.73
N SER A 23 -5.91 -4.37 2.65
CA SER A 23 -5.94 -3.74 1.32
C SER A 23 -6.92 -2.55 1.27
N SER A 24 -8.12 -2.70 1.84
CA SER A 24 -9.10 -1.61 1.96
C SER A 24 -8.61 -0.48 2.86
N GLY A 25 -7.85 -0.82 3.91
CA GLY A 25 -7.19 0.16 4.78
C GLY A 25 -6.15 0.98 4.03
N LEU A 26 -5.33 0.34 3.20
CA LEU A 26 -4.35 1.02 2.33
C LEU A 26 -5.04 1.94 1.31
N ASP A 27 -6.12 1.49 0.67
CA ASP A 27 -6.90 2.32 -0.26
C ASP A 27 -7.47 3.56 0.47
N SER A 28 -8.01 3.39 1.68
CA SER A 28 -8.53 4.50 2.48
C SER A 28 -7.44 5.51 2.89
N LEU A 29 -6.25 5.04 3.24
CA LEU A 29 -5.10 5.90 3.56
C LEU A 29 -4.63 6.66 2.32
N ALA A 30 -4.60 6.00 1.16
CA ALA A 30 -4.23 6.62 -0.11
C ALA A 30 -5.21 7.74 -0.50
N ASP A 31 -6.51 7.50 -0.36
CA ASP A 31 -7.54 8.49 -0.68
C ASP A 31 -7.50 9.70 0.26
N ARG A 32 -7.30 9.46 1.56
CA ARG A 32 -7.12 10.55 2.54
C ARG A 32 -5.88 11.39 2.21
N LEU A 33 -4.75 10.74 1.95
CA LEU A 33 -3.52 11.46 1.61
C LEU A 33 -3.69 12.26 0.30
N ALA A 34 -4.33 11.68 -0.72
CA ALA A 34 -4.60 12.37 -1.97
C ALA A 34 -5.47 13.63 -1.76
N ALA A 35 -6.53 13.52 -0.95
CA ALA A 35 -7.39 14.64 -0.61
C ALA A 35 -6.65 15.73 0.17
N ASP A 36 -5.85 15.34 1.17
CA ASP A 36 -5.05 16.27 1.98
C ASP A 36 -4.02 17.02 1.12
N LEU A 37 -3.38 16.33 0.17
CA LEU A 37 -2.43 16.95 -0.78
C LEU A 37 -3.11 17.94 -1.72
N GLN A 38 -4.28 17.58 -2.27
CA GLN A 38 -5.05 18.47 -3.14
C GLN A 38 -5.51 19.73 -2.39
N ALA A 39 -5.91 19.59 -1.12
CA ALA A 39 -6.31 20.72 -0.28
C ALA A 39 -5.11 21.64 0.06
N ALA A 40 -3.91 21.07 0.20
CA ALA A 40 -2.70 21.79 0.58
C ALA A 40 -1.96 22.46 -0.59
N GLU A 41 -2.25 22.08 -1.84
CA GLU A 41 -1.49 22.50 -3.02
C GLU A 41 -1.34 24.03 -3.14
N HIS A 42 -2.42 24.78 -2.93
CA HIS A 42 -2.38 26.25 -2.99
C HIS A 42 -1.67 26.89 -1.78
N ALA A 43 -1.66 26.23 -0.62
CA ALA A 43 -1.01 26.74 0.58
C ALA A 43 0.52 26.62 0.55
N LEU A 44 1.05 25.82 -0.38
CA LEU A 44 2.48 25.52 -0.49
C LEU A 44 3.28 26.54 -1.32
N THR A 45 2.64 27.59 -1.84
CA THR A 45 3.34 28.68 -2.55
C THR A 45 3.77 29.77 -1.57
N VAL A 46 5.07 29.91 -1.37
CA VAL A 46 5.69 30.92 -0.51
C VAL A 46 6.09 32.13 -1.34
N ALA A 47 5.55 33.30 -0.97
CA ALA A 47 5.98 34.57 -1.54
C ALA A 47 7.27 35.07 -0.86
N PRO A 48 8.13 35.85 -1.55
CA PRO A 48 9.25 36.54 -0.92
C PRO A 48 8.77 37.45 0.22
N ALA A 49 9.47 37.42 1.36
CA ALA A 49 9.16 38.28 2.50
C ALA A 49 9.52 39.76 2.27
N GLY A 50 10.32 40.04 1.24
CA GLY A 50 10.82 41.37 0.89
C GLY A 50 11.44 41.39 -0.50
N ALA A 51 11.89 42.58 -0.93
CA ALA A 51 12.48 42.80 -2.26
C ALA A 51 14.00 42.49 -2.32
N ASP A 52 14.61 42.10 -1.21
CA ASP A 52 16.01 41.73 -1.17
C ASP A 52 16.25 40.34 -1.77
N GLU A 53 17.47 40.09 -2.23
CA GLU A 53 17.82 38.82 -2.87
C GLU A 53 17.71 37.61 -1.93
N VAL A 54 17.89 37.80 -0.62
CA VAL A 54 17.81 36.70 0.35
C VAL A 54 16.37 36.27 0.51
N SER A 55 15.43 37.22 0.60
CA SER A 55 13.98 36.95 0.57
C SER A 55 13.56 36.20 -0.69
N GLY A 56 14.06 36.63 -1.86
CA GLY A 56 13.81 35.97 -3.14
C GLY A 56 14.33 34.52 -3.16
N ARG A 57 15.60 34.30 -2.81
CA ARG A 57 16.23 32.96 -2.78
C ARG A 57 15.59 32.02 -1.74
N SER A 58 15.16 32.58 -0.61
CA SER A 58 14.50 31.81 0.45
C SER A 58 13.13 31.30 -0.01
N ALA A 59 12.33 32.17 -0.62
CA ALA A 59 11.04 31.79 -1.20
C ALA A 59 11.23 30.77 -2.34
N GLN A 60 12.23 30.96 -3.21
CA GLN A 60 12.54 29.99 -4.25
C GLN A 60 12.86 28.60 -3.68
N THR A 61 13.77 28.52 -2.71
CA THR A 61 14.13 27.25 -2.07
C THR A 61 12.91 26.58 -1.42
N ALA A 62 12.07 27.36 -0.74
CA ALA A 62 10.85 26.83 -0.11
C ALA A 62 9.88 26.24 -1.15
N ASN A 63 9.70 26.93 -2.28
CA ASN A 63 8.85 26.46 -3.37
C ASN A 63 9.42 25.21 -4.06
N GLU A 64 10.74 25.10 -4.21
CA GLU A 64 11.40 23.90 -4.73
C GLU A 64 11.21 22.69 -3.79
N VAL A 65 11.34 22.90 -2.47
CA VAL A 65 11.04 21.88 -1.46
C VAL A 65 9.57 21.46 -1.52
N ALA A 66 8.65 22.42 -1.61
CA ALA A 66 7.22 22.16 -1.73
C ALA A 66 6.88 21.33 -2.98
N ALA A 67 7.43 21.68 -4.15
CA ALA A 67 7.21 20.96 -5.39
C ALA A 67 7.75 19.52 -5.32
N SER A 68 8.96 19.34 -4.77
CA SER A 68 9.57 18.03 -4.54
C SER A 68 8.75 17.18 -3.58
N TYR A 69 8.28 17.79 -2.49
CA TYR A 69 7.40 17.13 -1.52
C TYR A 69 6.10 16.66 -2.17
N LEU A 70 5.38 17.53 -2.88
CA LEU A 70 4.11 17.19 -3.53
C LEU A 70 4.29 16.04 -4.52
N THR A 71 5.33 16.10 -5.35
CA THR A 71 5.66 15.04 -6.31
C THR A 71 5.89 13.70 -5.62
N ARG A 72 6.70 13.67 -4.55
CA ARG A 72 6.99 12.43 -3.80
C ARG A 72 5.78 11.91 -3.05
N ALA A 73 4.96 12.80 -2.50
CA ALA A 73 3.76 12.42 -1.77
C ALA A 73 2.72 11.81 -2.71
N GLN A 74 2.52 12.38 -3.91
CA GLN A 74 1.70 11.79 -4.96
C GLN A 74 2.22 10.42 -5.40
N ALA A 75 3.53 10.26 -5.57
CA ALA A 75 4.12 8.95 -5.85
C ALA A 75 3.83 7.94 -4.71
N GLY A 76 3.88 8.38 -3.45
CA GLY A 76 3.53 7.55 -2.29
C GLY A 76 2.07 7.08 -2.29
N VAL A 77 1.12 7.93 -2.71
CA VAL A 77 -0.28 7.53 -2.92
C VAL A 77 -0.38 6.37 -3.92
N GLU A 78 0.31 6.48 -5.05
CA GLU A 78 0.30 5.45 -6.08
C GLU A 78 0.94 4.14 -5.60
N GLU A 79 2.01 4.20 -4.81
CA GLU A 79 2.60 2.99 -4.22
C GLU A 79 1.64 2.31 -3.22
N MET A 80 0.93 3.08 -2.38
CA MET A 80 -0.08 2.50 -1.48
C MET A 80 -1.19 1.78 -2.24
N ARG A 81 -1.66 2.36 -3.35
CA ARG A 81 -2.66 1.74 -4.24
C ARG A 81 -2.14 0.46 -4.90
N LYS A 82 -0.87 0.44 -5.33
CA LYS A 82 -0.24 -0.77 -5.87
C LYS A 82 -0.13 -1.88 -4.84
N LEU A 83 0.24 -1.53 -3.60
CA LEU A 83 0.30 -2.50 -2.50
C LEU A 83 -1.08 -3.07 -2.18
N ALA A 84 -2.11 -2.22 -2.10
CA ALA A 84 -3.49 -2.64 -1.91
C ALA A 84 -3.95 -3.60 -3.03
N ALA A 85 -3.70 -3.24 -4.29
CA ALA A 85 -4.04 -4.07 -5.44
C ALA A 85 -3.31 -5.43 -5.42
N THR A 86 -2.03 -5.44 -5.03
CA THR A 86 -1.24 -6.67 -4.90
C THR A 86 -1.80 -7.57 -3.81
N LEU A 87 -2.20 -6.99 -2.67
CA LEU A 87 -2.76 -7.74 -1.55
C LEU A 87 -4.13 -8.34 -1.90
N ARG A 88 -4.99 -7.59 -2.61
CA ARG A 88 -6.27 -8.11 -3.15
C ARG A 88 -6.05 -9.27 -4.12
N LEU A 89 -5.07 -9.13 -5.02
CA LEU A 89 -4.74 -10.18 -5.98
C LEU A 89 -4.29 -11.47 -5.28
N GLN A 90 -3.45 -11.35 -4.25
CA GLN A 90 -3.02 -12.50 -3.44
C GLN A 90 -4.20 -13.11 -2.69
N ALA A 91 -5.05 -12.29 -2.05
CA ALA A 91 -6.22 -12.76 -1.33
C ALA A 91 -7.17 -13.59 -2.21
N ASN A 92 -7.46 -13.11 -3.41
CA ASN A 92 -8.31 -13.82 -4.36
C ASN A 92 -7.68 -15.12 -4.86
N ARG A 93 -6.36 -15.15 -5.10
CA ARG A 93 -5.65 -16.36 -5.55
C ARG A 93 -5.67 -17.46 -4.50
N PHE A 94 -5.34 -17.14 -3.26
CA PHE A 94 -5.35 -18.13 -2.17
C PHE A 94 -6.76 -18.65 -1.88
N SER A 95 -7.76 -17.77 -1.87
CA SER A 95 -9.16 -18.19 -1.71
C SER A 95 -9.64 -19.11 -2.84
N GLY A 96 -9.20 -18.87 -4.08
CA GLY A 96 -9.51 -19.74 -5.22
C GLY A 96 -8.87 -21.12 -5.10
N MET A 97 -7.58 -21.17 -4.76
CA MET A 97 -6.85 -22.44 -4.57
C MET A 97 -7.46 -23.29 -3.45
N GLU A 98 -7.87 -22.68 -2.33
CA GLU A 98 -8.54 -23.39 -1.23
C GLU A 98 -9.88 -24.00 -1.67
N SER A 99 -10.67 -23.23 -2.46
CA SER A 99 -11.94 -23.71 -3.01
C SER A 99 -11.73 -24.88 -3.99
N ASP A 100 -10.74 -24.79 -4.87
CA ASP A 100 -10.43 -25.84 -5.84
C ASP A 100 -9.95 -27.12 -5.14
N ASN A 101 -9.08 -27.00 -4.13
CA ASN A 101 -8.62 -28.12 -3.32
C ASN A 101 -9.80 -28.79 -2.58
N THR A 102 -10.67 -28.00 -1.95
CA THR A 102 -11.83 -28.53 -1.24
C THR A 102 -12.78 -29.28 -2.19
N ALA A 103 -12.96 -28.78 -3.41
CA ALA A 103 -13.77 -29.44 -4.43
C ALA A 103 -13.16 -30.77 -4.91
N ASP A 104 -11.84 -30.83 -5.10
CA ASP A 104 -11.12 -32.05 -5.48
C ASP A 104 -11.20 -33.13 -4.38
N PHE A 105 -10.98 -32.76 -3.11
CA PHE A 105 -11.14 -33.69 -1.97
C PHE A 105 -12.58 -34.12 -1.73
N GLY A 106 -13.56 -33.29 -2.08
CA GLY A 106 -14.99 -33.62 -2.02
C GLY A 106 -15.49 -34.48 -3.19
N GLY A 107 -14.66 -34.68 -4.22
CA GLY A 107 -14.93 -35.59 -5.33
C GLY A 107 -14.96 -37.04 -4.85
N THR A 108 -16.06 -37.74 -5.13
CA THR A 108 -16.26 -39.16 -4.74
C THR A 108 -15.07 -40.03 -5.18
N PRO A 109 -14.48 -40.86 -4.30
CA PRO A 109 -13.38 -41.73 -4.70
C PRO A 109 -13.82 -42.72 -5.78
N PRO A 110 -12.94 -43.08 -6.74
CA PRO A 110 -13.28 -44.05 -7.76
C PRO A 110 -13.59 -45.42 -7.13
N GLN A 111 -14.72 -46.01 -7.56
CA GLN A 111 -15.16 -47.36 -7.21
C GLN A 111 -14.22 -48.41 -7.81
#